data_AF-A0A6L7SS49-F1
#
_entry.id   AF-A0A6L7SS49-F1
#
_cell.length_a   1.000
_cell.length_b   1.000
_cell.length_c   1.000
_cell.angle_alpha   90.00
_cell.angle_beta   90.00
_cell.angle_gamma   90.00
#
_symmetry.space_group_name_H-M   'P 1'
#
loop_
_entity.id
_entity.type
_entity.pdbx_description
1 polymer ?
#
loop_
_entity_poly.entity_id
_entity_poly.type
_entity_poly.pdbx_seq_one_letter_code
_entity_poly.pdbx_strand_id
1 'polypeptide(L)'
;MESDNPYAHDLLDRKPLVDSLSRLIRNRDIPFALSLDSPFGTGKTTLVRMLMTDLKSKGVHCIYFNAWEVDFATDPLVALISFIDDIELNKDDENEYRKKFEAVKKLTGYIVKRGAVIGMKAITGGVVNIDGNYSPPA
;
A
#
# COMPACT_ATOMS: atom_id res chain seq x y z
N MET A 1 1.03 12.90 20.11
CA MET A 1 1.86 12.41 21.23
C MET A 1 1.99 10.92 21.06
N GLU A 2 2.95 10.50 20.23
CA GLU A 2 3.27 9.09 20.05
C GLU A 2 4.29 8.79 21.16
N SER A 3 3.92 7.96 22.14
CA SER A 3 4.85 7.60 23.20
C SER A 3 6.00 6.81 22.58
N ASP A 4 7.25 7.23 22.80
CA ASP A 4 8.45 6.47 22.40
C ASP A 4 8.45 5.03 22.95
N ASN A 5 7.64 4.76 23.98
CA ASN A 5 7.42 3.43 24.52
C ASN A 5 6.18 2.75 23.89
N PRO A 6 6.33 1.71 23.03
CA PRO A 6 5.20 0.97 22.48
C PRO A 6 4.41 0.16 23.51
N TYR A 7 4.97 -0.06 24.70
CA TYR A 7 4.41 -0.95 25.72
C TYR A 7 3.66 -0.21 26.83
N ALA A 8 3.54 1.12 26.76
CA ALA A 8 2.96 1.95 27.82
C ALA A 8 1.52 1.56 28.21
N HIS A 9 0.78 0.93 27.30
CA HIS A 9 -0.60 0.48 27.51
C HIS A 9 -0.78 -1.02 27.19
N ASP A 10 0.29 -1.81 27.32
CA ASP A 10 0.25 -3.24 27.01
C ASP A 10 -0.35 -4.07 28.16
N LEU A 11 -1.68 -4.16 28.19
CA LEU A 11 -2.41 -4.96 29.18
C LEU A 11 -2.32 -6.48 28.92
N LEU A 12 -1.77 -6.91 27.80
CA LEU A 12 -1.76 -8.31 27.35
C LEU A 12 -0.35 -8.89 27.27
N ASP A 13 0.63 -8.20 27.85
CA ASP A 13 2.04 -8.61 27.91
C ASP A 13 2.56 -9.13 26.56
N ARG A 14 2.33 -8.35 25.50
CA ARG A 14 2.72 -8.66 24.13
C ARG A 14 4.17 -8.35 23.84
N LYS A 15 4.89 -7.68 24.75
CA LYS A 15 6.32 -7.36 24.59
C LYS A 15 7.17 -8.56 24.15
N PRO A 16 7.08 -9.77 24.76
CA PRO A 16 7.88 -10.91 24.32
C PRO A 16 7.60 -11.33 22.87
N LEU A 17 6.33 -11.23 22.44
CA LEU A 17 5.93 -11.51 21.06
C LEU A 17 6.48 -10.44 20.10
N VAL A 18 6.35 -9.16 20.45
CA VAL A 18 6.89 -8.04 19.66
C VAL A 18 8.40 -8.16 19.51
N ASP A 19 9.13 -8.42 20.61
CA ASP A 19 10.58 -8.63 20.60
C ASP A 19 10.99 -9.79 19.67
N SER A 20 10.23 -10.88 19.70
CA SER A 20 10.48 -12.06 18.85
C SER A 20 10.28 -11.74 17.36
N LEU A 21 9.20 -11.05 17.01
CA LEU A 21 8.91 -10.62 15.64
C LEU A 21 9.94 -9.59 15.15
N SER A 22 10.29 -8.62 16.00
CA SER A 22 11.28 -7.58 15.71
C SER A 22 12.66 -8.18 15.42
N ARG A 23 13.09 -9.18 16.22
CA ARG A 23 14.31 -9.95 15.97
C ARG A 23 14.23 -10.75 14.67
N LEU A 24 13.10 -11.40 14.39
CA LEU A 24 12.90 -12.15 13.15
C LEU A 24 13.05 -11.25 11.92
N ILE A 25 12.47 -10.04 11.95
CA ILE A 25 12.53 -9.08 10.84
C ILE A 25 13.95 -8.53 10.67
N ARG A 26 14.64 -8.17 11.76
CA ARG A 26 15.97 -7.54 11.69
C ARG A 26 17.12 -8.50 11.39
N ASN A 27 16.98 -9.78 11.69
CA ASN A 27 18.07 -10.76 11.55
C ASN A 27 18.03 -11.55 10.23
N ARG A 28 17.22 -11.12 9.26
CA ARG A 28 17.08 -11.80 7.96
C ARG A 28 17.64 -10.92 6.86
N ASP A 29 18.63 -11.45 6.14
CA ASP A 29 19.23 -10.78 4.97
C ASP A 29 18.46 -11.04 3.67
N ILE A 30 17.36 -11.80 3.73
CA ILE A 30 16.57 -12.22 2.56
C ILE A 30 15.16 -11.63 2.70
N PRO A 31 14.59 -11.03 1.63
CA PRO A 31 13.20 -10.57 1.62
C PRO A 31 12.23 -11.72 1.91
N PHE A 32 11.21 -11.47 2.74
CA PHE A 32 10.20 -12.47 3.07
C PHE A 32 8.84 -11.82 3.31
N ALA A 33 7.79 -12.63 3.16
CA ALA A 33 6.43 -12.27 3.53
C ALA A 33 6.05 -12.97 4.83
N LEU A 34 5.43 -12.23 5.77
CA LEU A 34 4.93 -12.75 7.03
C LEU A 34 3.44 -12.47 7.13
N SER A 35 2.65 -13.50 7.46
CA SER A 35 1.23 -13.36 7.76
C SER A 35 0.99 -13.59 9.25
N LEU A 36 0.15 -12.76 9.86
CA LEU A 36 -0.28 -12.88 11.25
C LEU A 36 -1.78 -13.13 11.28
N ASP A 37 -2.20 -14.31 11.75
CA ASP A 37 -3.61 -14.69 11.84
C ASP A 37 -4.11 -14.75 13.29
N SER A 38 -5.37 -14.36 13.51
CA SER A 38 -6.11 -14.54 14.76
C SER A 38 -7.58 -14.10 14.63
N PRO A 39 -8.47 -14.45 15.57
CA PRO A 39 -9.86 -14.00 15.57
C PRO A 39 -10.04 -12.47 15.65
N PHE A 40 -11.15 -11.93 15.14
CA PHE A 40 -11.49 -10.51 15.27
C PHE A 40 -11.56 -10.08 16.75
N GLY A 41 -11.15 -8.84 17.07
CA GLY A 41 -11.17 -8.32 18.45
C GLY A 41 -9.98 -8.69 19.33
N THR A 42 -9.02 -9.49 18.85
CA THR A 42 -7.82 -9.91 19.61
C THR A 42 -6.72 -8.85 19.71
N GLY A 43 -6.92 -7.67 19.11
CA GLY A 43 -5.95 -6.57 19.16
C GLY A 43 -4.77 -6.71 18.20
N LYS A 44 -4.93 -7.40 17.06
CA LYS A 44 -3.91 -7.46 15.98
C LYS A 44 -3.39 -6.09 15.57
N THR A 45 -4.29 -5.13 15.35
CA THR A 45 -3.91 -3.77 14.95
C THR A 45 -3.02 -3.11 16.00
N THR A 46 -3.32 -3.32 17.29
CA THR A 46 -2.46 -2.86 18.39
C THR A 46 -1.10 -3.54 18.35
N LEU A 47 -1.04 -4.86 18.19
CA LEU A 47 0.22 -5.61 18.05
C LEU A 47 1.08 -5.08 16.90
N VAL A 48 0.49 -4.85 15.72
CA VAL A 48 1.21 -4.32 14.54
C VAL A 48 1.73 -2.91 14.80
N ARG A 49 0.95 -2.04 15.45
CA ARG A 49 1.41 -0.69 15.82
C ARG A 49 2.56 -0.73 16.83
N MET A 50 2.46 -1.57 17.85
CA MET A 50 3.54 -1.77 18.83
C MET A 50 4.83 -2.26 18.15
N LEU A 51 4.71 -3.23 17.25
CA LEU A 51 5.83 -3.74 16.45
C LEU A 51 6.43 -2.66 15.55
N MET A 52 5.60 -1.85 14.90
CA MET A 52 6.08 -0.74 14.06
C MET A 52 6.87 0.29 14.87
N THR A 53 6.36 0.72 16.02
CA THR A 53 7.06 1.66 16.91
C THR A 53 8.37 1.04 17.45
N ASP A 54 8.35 -0.24 17.82
CA ASP A 54 9.52 -1.00 18.26
C ASP A 54 10.62 -1.09 17.18
N LEU A 55 10.23 -1.28 15.92
CA LEU A 55 11.12 -1.33 14.77
C LEU A 55 11.68 0.06 14.40
N LYS A 56 10.81 1.09 14.37
CA LYS A 56 11.21 2.48 14.12
C LYS A 56 12.24 2.97 15.13
N SER A 57 12.04 2.70 16.43
CA SER A 57 13.02 3.03 17.47
C SER A 57 14.38 2.33 17.30
N LYS A 58 14.44 1.25 16.51
CA LYS A 58 15.67 0.53 16.13
C LYS A 58 16.21 0.93 14.76
N GLY A 59 15.72 2.03 14.18
CA GLY A 59 16.17 2.57 12.90
C GLY A 59 15.64 1.83 11.67
N VAL A 60 14.62 0.98 11.83
CA VAL A 60 13.99 0.30 10.69
C VAL A 60 12.91 1.20 10.10
N HIS A 61 12.98 1.44 8.79
CA HIS A 61 11.93 2.16 8.08
C HIS A 61 10.68 1.26 7.95
N CYS A 62 9.50 1.77 8.30
CA CYS A 62 8.26 1.00 8.30
C CYS A 62 7.12 1.81 7.68
N ILE A 63 6.38 1.17 6.77
CA ILE A 63 5.10 1.67 6.24
C ILE A 63 3.97 0.88 6.87
N TYR A 64 2.91 1.59 7.25
CA TYR A 64 1.66 0.97 7.67
C TYR A 64 0.59 1.27 6.63
N PHE A 65 -0.06 0.22 6.13
CA PHE A 65 -1.09 0.31 5.11
C PHE A 65 -2.35 -0.42 5.58
N ASN A 66 -3.44 0.34 5.75
CA ASN A 66 -4.75 -0.23 6.07
C ASN A 66 -5.60 -0.33 4.79
N ALA A 67 -5.80 -1.55 4.30
CA ALA A 67 -6.55 -1.80 3.08
C ALA A 67 -8.00 -1.31 3.14
N TRP A 68 -8.63 -1.23 4.32
CA TRP A 68 -10.00 -0.74 4.47
C TRP A 68 -10.12 0.78 4.39
N GLU A 69 -9.05 1.53 4.66
CA GLU A 69 -9.07 3.00 4.57
C GLU A 69 -8.89 3.49 3.13
N VAL A 70 -8.33 2.63 2.28
CA VAL A 70 -7.94 2.94 0.89
C VAL A 70 -8.72 2.10 -0.12
N ASP A 71 -9.75 1.36 0.31
CA ASP A 71 -10.57 0.50 -0.57
C ASP A 71 -11.39 1.30 -1.60
N PHE A 72 -11.60 2.59 -1.34
CA PHE A 72 -12.20 3.55 -2.28
C PHE A 72 -11.28 3.98 -3.42
N ALA A 73 -9.97 3.69 -3.34
CA ALA A 73 -9.01 4.08 -4.37
C ALA A 73 -9.26 3.31 -5.68
N THR A 74 -9.35 4.04 -6.78
CA THR A 74 -9.61 3.46 -8.12
C THR A 74 -8.53 2.46 -8.55
N ASP A 75 -7.31 2.57 -8.02
CA ASP A 75 -6.26 1.58 -8.17
C ASP A 75 -5.49 1.38 -6.83
N PRO A 76 -5.63 0.22 -6.17
CA PRO A 76 -4.90 -0.11 -4.94
C PRO A 76 -3.38 -0.06 -5.07
N LEU A 77 -2.83 -0.33 -6.26
CA LEU A 77 -1.39 -0.26 -6.50
C LEU A 77 -0.91 1.19 -6.50
N VAL A 78 -1.68 2.11 -7.09
CA VAL A 78 -1.34 3.54 -7.08
C VAL A 78 -1.39 4.09 -5.65
N ALA A 79 -2.39 3.70 -4.87
CA ALA A 79 -2.47 4.06 -3.46
C ALA A 79 -1.24 3.54 -2.69
N LEU A 80 -0.92 2.25 -2.82
CA LEU A 80 0.24 1.65 -2.16
C LEU A 80 1.56 2.32 -2.54
N ILE A 81 1.78 2.62 -3.82
CA ILE A 81 3.01 3.26 -4.28
C ILE A 81 3.12 4.69 -3.74
N SER A 82 2.01 5.43 -3.62
CA SER A 82 2.03 6.77 -3.00
C SER A 82 2.53 6.73 -1.55
N PHE A 83 2.13 5.73 -0.77
CA PHE A 83 2.62 5.54 0.60
C PHE A 83 4.11 5.15 0.66
N ILE A 84 4.63 4.54 -0.40
CA ILE A 84 6.07 4.24 -0.53
C ILE A 84 6.86 5.48 -0.96
N ASP A 85 6.29 6.34 -1.79
CA ASP A 85 6.91 7.59 -2.27
C ASP A 85 7.04 8.64 -1.15
N ASP A 86 6.14 8.62 -0.17
CA ASP A 86 6.23 9.43 1.05
C ASP A 86 7.42 9.05 1.96
N ILE A 87 8.08 7.92 1.67
CA ILE A 87 9.40 7.63 2.23
C ILE A 87 10.40 8.51 1.50
N GLU A 88 11.12 9.36 2.23
CA GLU A 88 12.34 10.01 1.72
C GLU A 88 13.37 8.93 1.36
N LEU A 89 13.25 8.37 0.16
CA LEU A 89 14.31 7.63 -0.50
C LEU A 89 15.45 8.63 -0.74
N ASN A 90 16.68 8.23 -0.47
CA ASN A 90 17.85 9.09 -0.64
C ASN A 90 17.81 9.80 -2.01
N LYS A 91 18.09 11.11 -2.00
CA LYS A 91 17.95 12.04 -3.15
C LYS A 91 18.67 11.60 -4.43
N ASP A 92 19.63 10.69 -4.34
CA ASP A 92 20.36 10.15 -5.50
C ASP A 92 19.56 9.12 -6.31
N ASP A 93 18.61 8.41 -5.70
CA ASP A 93 17.77 7.41 -6.39
C ASP A 93 16.41 7.97 -6.87
N GLU A 94 16.05 9.17 -6.41
CA GLU A 94 14.75 9.83 -6.64
C GLU A 94 14.39 9.95 -8.14
N ASN A 95 15.40 10.13 -9.00
CA ASN A 95 15.23 10.35 -10.43
C ASN A 95 14.91 9.06 -11.21
N GLU A 96 15.44 7.91 -10.78
CA GLU A 96 15.13 6.61 -11.39
C GLU A 96 13.77 6.08 -10.89
N TYR A 97 13.48 6.25 -9.60
CA TYR A 97 12.19 5.90 -9.00
C TYR A 97 11.04 6.70 -9.62
N ARG A 98 11.16 8.03 -9.74
CA ARG A 98 10.13 8.85 -10.40
C ARG A 98 9.87 8.44 -11.85
N LYS A 99 10.91 8.08 -12.61
CA LYS A 99 10.74 7.60 -14.00
C LYS A 99 9.97 6.28 -14.05
N LYS A 100 10.29 5.32 -13.18
CA LYS A 100 9.56 4.04 -13.09
C LYS A 100 8.12 4.24 -12.62
N PHE A 101 7.91 5.14 -11.66
CA PHE A 101 6.59 5.48 -11.15
C PHE A 101 5.69 6.13 -12.22
N GLU A 102 6.22 7.09 -12.97
CA GLU A 102 5.51 7.71 -14.10
C GLU A 102 5.17 6.69 -15.19
N ALA A 103 6.05 5.70 -15.43
CA ALA A 103 5.77 4.61 -16.35
C ALA A 103 4.64 3.70 -15.84
N VAL A 104 4.63 3.33 -14.56
CA VAL A 104 3.57 2.52 -13.93
C VAL A 104 2.23 3.27 -13.95
N LYS A 105 2.20 4.55 -13.56
CA LYS A 105 1.00 5.40 -13.64
C LYS A 105 0.43 5.47 -15.06
N LYS A 106 1.29 5.67 -16.06
CA LYS A 106 0.85 5.71 -17.47
C LYS A 106 0.29 4.37 -17.94
N LEU A 107 0.90 3.25 -17.52
CA LEU A 107 0.45 1.92 -17.88
C LEU A 107 -0.90 1.58 -17.22
N THR A 108 -1.06 1.88 -15.93
CA THR A 108 -2.33 1.76 -15.21
C THR A 108 -3.46 2.52 -15.93
N GLY A 109 -3.26 3.81 -16.22
CA GLY A 109 -4.28 4.63 -16.88
C GLY A 109 -4.68 4.11 -18.27
N TYR A 110 -3.74 3.50 -18.99
CA TYR A 110 -3.98 2.91 -20.30
C TYR A 110 -4.77 1.58 -20.21
N ILE A 111 -4.42 0.72 -19.26
CA ILE A 111 -5.09 -0.57 -19.03
C ILE A 111 -6.54 -0.34 -18.57
N VAL A 112 -6.78 0.61 -17.67
CA VAL A 112 -8.14 0.96 -17.21
C VAL A 112 -9.02 1.44 -18.36
N LYS A 113 -8.53 2.36 -19.21
CA LYS A 113 -9.30 2.85 -20.36
C LYS A 113 -9.65 1.74 -21.34
N ARG A 114 -8.72 0.83 -21.64
CA ARG A 114 -8.99 -0.28 -22.57
C ARG A 114 -9.86 -1.38 -21.97
N GLY A 115 -9.66 -1.72 -20.69
CA GLY A 115 -10.49 -2.69 -19.98
C GLY A 115 -11.95 -2.25 -19.90
N ALA A 116 -12.19 -0.97 -19.59
CA ALA A 116 -13.52 -0.38 -19.60
C ALA A 116 -14.19 -0.45 -20.99
N VAL A 117 -13.47 -0.07 -22.06
CA VAL A 117 -14.01 -0.11 -23.43
C VAL A 117 -14.30 -1.54 -23.90
N ILE A 118 -13.46 -2.52 -23.57
CA ILE A 118 -13.69 -3.93 -23.93
C ILE A 118 -14.88 -4.51 -23.15
N GLY A 119 -14.98 -4.25 -21.85
CA GLY A 119 -16.13 -4.67 -21.03
C GLY A 119 -17.44 -4.04 -21.50
N MET A 120 -17.42 -2.75 -21.84
CA MET A 120 -18.58 -2.03 -22.37
C MET A 120 -19.01 -2.59 -23.74
N LYS A 121 -18.06 -2.92 -24.63
CA LYS A 121 -18.34 -3.58 -25.91
C LYS A 121 -18.92 -4.99 -25.75
N ALA A 122 -18.46 -5.75 -24.74
CA ALA A 122 -18.97 -7.09 -24.47
C ALA A 122 -20.40 -7.07 -23.92
N ILE A 123 -20.70 -6.18 -22.98
CA ILE A 123 -22.06 -6.04 -22.39
C ILE A 123 -23.06 -5.49 -23.43
N THR A 124 -22.62 -4.60 -24.32
CA THR A 124 -23.48 -4.00 -25.36
C THR A 124 -23.49 -4.78 -26.67
N GLY A 125 -22.91 -5.99 -26.72
CA GLY A 125 -22.91 -6.84 -27.91
C GLY A 125 -22.25 -6.22 -29.14
N GLY A 126 -21.34 -5.25 -28.96
CA GLY A 126 -20.65 -4.55 -30.04
C GLY A 126 -21.42 -3.40 -30.70
N VAL A 127 -22.54 -2.94 -30.13
CA VAL A 127 -23.42 -1.93 -30.76
C VAL A 127 -22.96 -0.47 -30.49
N VAL A 128 -22.05 -0.23 -29.54
CA VAL A 128 -21.55 1.14 -29.24
C VAL A 128 -20.34 1.47 -30.12
N ASN A 129 -20.54 2.34 -31.12
CA ASN A 129 -19.48 3.00 -31.86
C ASN A 129 -18.96 4.22 -31.08
N ILE A 130 -17.75 4.14 -30.54
CA ILE A 130 -17.04 5.26 -29.92
C ILE A 130 -16.10 5.87 -30.98
N ASP A 131 -16.69 6.31 -32.09
CA ASP A 131 -16.03 7.18 -33.07
C ASP A 131 -17.02 8.30 -33.37
N GLY A 132 -16.87 9.42 -32.68
CA GLY A 132 -17.79 10.54 -32.77
C GLY A 132 -17.06 11.87 -32.67
N ASN A 133 -16.44 12.28 -33.78
CA ASN A 133 -16.11 13.68 -34.03
C ASN A 133 -17.39 14.51 -33.83
N TYR A 134 -17.42 15.35 -32.80
CA TYR A 134 -18.51 16.28 -32.55
C TYR A 134 -18.38 17.50 -33.49
N SER A 135 -19.33 17.65 -34.41
CA SER A 135 -19.57 18.92 -35.10
C SER A 135 -20.94 19.46 -34.64
N PRO A 136 -20.99 20.63 -33.99
CA PRO A 136 -22.25 21.24 -33.59
C PRO A 136 -23.01 21.81 -34.81
N PRO A 137 -24.35 21.75 -34.84
CA PRO A 137 -25.14 22.42 -35.87
C PRO A 137 -25.23 23.94 -35.63
N ALA A 138 -25.30 24.69 -36.74
CA ALA A 138 -25.60 26.12 -36.80
C ALA A 138 -27.10 26.40 -36.63
#